data_AF-A0A0E2B3U2-F1
#
_entry.id   AF-A0A0E2B3U2-F1
#
_cell.length_a   1.000
_cell.length_b   1.000
_cell.length_c   1.000
_cell.angle_alpha   90.00
_cell.angle_beta   90.00
_cell.angle_gamma   90.00
#
_symmetry.space_group_name_H-M   'P 1'
#
loop_
_entity.id
_entity.type
_entity.pdbx_description
1 polymer ?
#
loop_
_entity_poly.entity_id
_entity_poly.type
_entity_poly.pdbx_seq_one_letter_code
_entity_poly.pdbx_strand_id
1 'polypeptide(L)' 'LSWIAKLGGHLDRKSDAPPGPLVIFKGLMRAVEIGFMFKLLTKH' A
#
# COMPACT_ATOMS: atom_id res chain seq x y z
N LEU A 1 -7.98 -5.94 0.88
CA LEU A 1 -7.68 -4.62 1.50
C LEU A 1 -6.47 -4.64 2.45
N SER A 2 -6.28 -5.66 3.30
CA SER A 2 -5.20 -5.69 4.31
C SER A 2 -3.79 -5.43 3.73
N TRP A 3 -3.43 -6.01 2.58
CA TRP A 3 -2.12 -5.75 1.96
C TRP A 3 -1.90 -4.29 1.52
N ILE A 4 -2.96 -3.64 1.01
CA ILE A 4 -2.92 -2.21 0.65
C ILE A 4 -2.77 -1.38 1.92
N ALA A 5 -3.51 -1.71 2.98
CA ALA A 5 -3.38 -1.03 4.27
C ALA A 5 -1.95 -1.15 4.83
N LYS A 6 -1.31 -2.32 4.69
CA LYS A 6 0.09 -2.54 5.10
C LYS A 6 1.06 -1.65 4.33
N LEU A 7 0.88 -1.51 3.01
CA LEU A 7 1.65 -0.54 2.22
C LEU A 7 1.42 0.91 2.68
N GLY A 8 0.24 1.20 3.21
CA GLY A 8 -0.12 2.49 3.81
C GLY A 8 0.39 2.71 5.24
N GLY A 9 1.06 1.72 5.84
CA GLY A 9 1.60 1.78 7.20
C GLY A 9 0.72 1.15 8.28
N HIS A 10 -0.35 0.42 7.91
CA HIS A 10 -1.12 -0.35 8.88
C HIS A 10 -0.34 -1.59 9.33
N LEU A 11 -0.11 -1.74 10.63
CA LEU A 11 0.67 -2.85 11.18
C LEU A 11 -0.14 -4.16 11.27
N ASP A 12 -1.47 -4.09 11.21
CA ASP A 12 -2.37 -5.26 11.24
C ASP A 12 -2.17 -6.13 12.48
N ARG A 13 -1.94 -5.50 13.65
CA ARG A 13 -1.81 -6.20 14.94
C ARG A 13 -3.20 -6.59 15.44
N LYS A 14 -3.26 -7.64 16.27
CA LYS A 14 -4.51 -8.19 16.82
C LYS A 14 -5.43 -7.14 17.48
N SER A 15 -4.87 -6.08 18.06
CA SER A 15 -5.60 -5.02 18.76
C SER A 15 -5.57 -3.67 18.04
N ASP A 16 -5.08 -3.61 16.79
CA ASP A 16 -5.13 -2.36 16.02
C ASP A 16 -6.56 -2.07 15.58
N ALA A 17 -6.95 -0.79 15.62
CA ALA A 17 -8.19 -0.35 15.02
C ALA A 17 -8.14 -0.56 13.49
N PRO A 18 -9.30 -0.78 12.82
CA PRO A 18 -9.33 -0.91 11.37
C PRO A 18 -8.63 0.26 10.65
N PRO A 19 -7.96 0.01 9.53
CA PRO A 19 -7.25 1.06 8.79
C PRO A 19 -8.22 2.11 8.29
N GLY A 20 -7.96 3.37 8.65
CA GLY A 20 -8.76 4.50 8.18
C GLY A 20 -8.58 4.80 6.68
N PRO A 21 -9.47 5.59 6.07
CA PRO A 21 -9.43 5.89 4.63
C PRO A 21 -8.09 6.45 4.15
N LEU A 22 -7.44 7.30 4.96
CA LEU A 22 -6.13 7.86 4.63
C LEU A 22 -5.03 6.80 4.54
N VAL A 23 -5.06 5.78 5.40
CA VAL A 23 -4.09 4.67 5.38
C VAL A 23 -4.28 3.84 4.11
N ILE A 24 -5.52 3.58 3.72
CA ILE A 24 -5.83 2.91 2.45
C ILE A 24 -5.34 3.72 1.25
N PHE A 25 -5.60 5.04 1.22
CA PHE A 25 -5.15 5.91 0.14
C PHE A 25 -3.62 5.93 -0.01
N LYS A 26 -2.88 6.06 1.10
CA LYS A 26 -1.41 5.98 1.10
C LYS A 26 -0.91 4.66 0.52
N GLY A 27 -1.56 3.55 0.89
CA GLY A 27 -1.24 2.23 0.36
C GLY A 27 -1.45 2.09 -1.14
N LEU A 28 -2.55 2.66 -1.65
CA LEU A 28 -2.84 2.69 -3.09
C LEU A 28 -1.79 3.50 -3.86
N MET A 29 -1.46 4.71 -3.39
CA MET A 29 -0.42 5.55 -4.02
C MET A 29 0.92 4.81 -4.08
N ARG A 30 1.32 4.17 -2.99
CA ARG A 30 2.56 3.37 -2.95
C ARG A 30 2.54 2.20 -3.93
N ALA A 31 1.40 1.50 -4.07
CA ALA A 31 1.26 0.42 -5.04
C ALA A 31 1.39 0.92 -6.49
N VAL A 32 0.83 2.08 -6.81
CA VAL A 32 0.95 2.71 -8.13
C VAL A 32 2.41 3.09 -8.42
N GLU A 33 3.11 3.71 -7.46
CA GLU A 33 4.53 4.05 -7.59
C GLU A 33 5.40 2.82 -7.87
N ILE A 34 5.20 1.74 -7.11
CA ILE A 34 5.92 0.46 -7.31
C ILE A 34 5.61 -0.11 -8.70
N GLY A 35 4.34 -0.10 -9.13
CA GLY A 35 3.94 -0.58 -10.45
C GLY A 35 4.57 0.23 -11.58
N PHE A 36 4.68 1.55 -11.42
CA PHE A 36 5.37 2.40 -12.38
C PHE A 36 6.87 2.11 -12.43
N MET A 37 7.53 1.99 -11.28
CA MET A 37 8.95 1.63 -11.21
C MET A 37 9.22 0.25 -11.82
N PHE A 38 8.38 -0.74 -11.53
CA PHE A 38 8.48 -2.07 -12.12
C PHE A 38 8.38 -2.01 -13.65
N LYS A 39 7.40 -1.29 -14.19
CA LYS A 39 7.25 -1.08 -15.64
C LYS A 39 8.49 -0.43 -16.28
N LEU A 40 9.15 0.50 -15.58
CA LEU A 40 10.39 1.10 -16.08
C LEU A 40 11.54 0.09 -16.08
N LEU A 41 11.68 -0.73 -15.04
CA LEU A 41 12.74 -1.73 -14.92
C LEU A 41 12.56 -2.90 -15.90
N THR A 42 11.33 -3.24 -16.27
CA THR A 42 11.04 -4.35 -17.19
C THR A 42 10.86 -3.92 -18.63
N LYS A 43 10.96 -2.62 -18.93
CA LYS A 43 11.02 -2.13 -20.31
C LYS A 43 12.41 -2.43 -20.87
N HIS A 44 12.54 -3.57 -21.53
CA HIS A 44 13.62 -3.86 -22.48
C HIS A 44 13.38 -3.13 -23.80
#